data_AF-A0A127B2I5-F1
#
_entry.id   AF-A0A127B2I5-F1
#
_cell.length_a   1.000
_cell.length_b   1.000
_cell.length_c   1.000
_cell.angle_alpha   90.00
_cell.angle_beta   90.00
_cell.angle_gamma   90.00
#
_symmetry.space_group_name_H-M   'P 1'
#
loop_
_entity.id
_entity.type
_entity.pdbx_description
1 polymer ?
#
loop_
_entity_poly.entity_id
_entity_poly.type
_entity_poly.pdbx_seq_one_letter_code
_entity_poly.pdbx_strand_id
1 'polypeptide(L)'
;MKKWMKLCLMAALPTLLFTTACDDDDEDAPAVEQKANVMVVHASPNAPTVDLYVDGTKVNNTALAYPRNTGYLQVETGTRNIRVTPSGSGVASAVIDANLTLAANMNYSVFAAGPVNNITAVVVEDNLTAPAAGRAHVRFIHLAPDAPNVDVVVQATNANLFSNIAFKGSTAFTPVNAGSYTLLVQPVGTDVNAVTATVNLQAGKIYTVFAKGFLVPPAGNTNTLGAEVIVNN
;
A
#
# COMPACT_ATOMS: atom_id res chain seq x y z
N MET A 1 27.30 -36.64 -78.75
CA MET A 1 26.54 -35.63 -77.97
C MET A 1 25.20 -36.25 -77.58
N LYS A 2 24.70 -35.95 -76.36
CA LYS A 2 23.49 -36.48 -75.65
C LYS A 2 23.80 -37.78 -74.85
N LYS A 3 24.05 -37.75 -73.52
CA LYS A 3 23.13 -37.56 -72.34
C LYS A 3 21.93 -38.53 -72.42
N TRP A 4 21.47 -39.27 -71.41
CA TRP A 4 21.68 -39.40 -69.96
C TRP A 4 20.83 -40.64 -69.56
N MET A 5 21.40 -41.71 -69.00
CA MET A 5 21.32 -42.15 -67.60
C MET A 5 19.92 -42.32 -66.93
N LYS A 6 19.65 -43.59 -66.58
CA LYS A 6 18.97 -44.15 -65.38
C LYS A 6 17.43 -44.14 -65.25
N LEU A 7 16.90 -45.32 -65.60
CA LEU A 7 15.92 -46.15 -64.89
C LEU A 7 15.83 -45.90 -63.37
N CYS A 8 14.63 -45.61 -62.86
CA CYS A 8 14.26 -45.82 -61.45
C CYS A 8 12.82 -46.35 -61.35
N LEU A 9 12.71 -47.37 -60.52
CA LEU A 9 11.62 -48.31 -60.28
C LEU A 9 10.50 -47.64 -59.44
N MET A 10 9.24 -47.71 -59.88
CA MET A 10 8.09 -47.34 -59.05
C MET A 10 7.74 -48.51 -58.12
N ALA A 11 7.86 -48.28 -56.81
CA ALA A 11 7.34 -49.17 -55.77
C ALA A 11 6.16 -48.48 -55.09
N ALA A 12 5.00 -49.14 -55.07
CA ALA A 12 3.78 -48.70 -54.40
C ALA A 12 3.92 -48.82 -52.88
N LEU A 13 3.60 -47.75 -52.16
CA LEU A 13 3.65 -47.64 -50.70
C LEU A 13 2.22 -47.77 -50.12
N PRO A 14 1.98 -48.54 -49.05
CA PRO A 14 0.67 -48.58 -48.40
C PRO A 14 0.46 -47.34 -47.53
N THR A 15 -0.62 -46.61 -47.78
CA THR A 15 -1.09 -45.49 -46.95
C THR A 15 -1.59 -46.00 -45.60
N LEU A 16 -0.83 -45.75 -44.53
CA LEU A 16 -1.34 -45.76 -43.16
C LEU A 16 -2.29 -44.56 -42.98
N LEU A 17 -3.56 -44.85 -42.70
CA LEU A 17 -4.52 -43.89 -42.18
C LEU A 17 -4.19 -43.63 -40.70
N PHE A 18 -3.54 -42.50 -40.41
CA PHE A 18 -3.54 -41.93 -39.07
C PHE A 18 -4.87 -41.22 -38.87
N THR A 19 -5.79 -41.86 -38.14
CA THR A 19 -6.93 -41.15 -37.55
C THR A 19 -6.38 -40.27 -36.43
N THR A 20 -6.13 -38.99 -36.74
CA THR A 20 -6.02 -37.95 -35.73
C THR A 20 -7.38 -37.85 -35.04
N ALA A 21 -7.50 -38.49 -33.87
CA ALA A 21 -8.53 -38.15 -32.92
C ALA A 21 -8.17 -36.74 -32.41
N CYS A 22 -8.93 -35.73 -32.82
CA CYS A 22 -8.99 -34.47 -32.10
C CYS A 22 -9.75 -34.76 -30.81
N ASP A 23 -9.01 -34.99 -29.73
CA ASP A 23 -9.53 -34.71 -28.39
C ASP A 23 -9.68 -33.18 -28.32
N ASP A 24 -10.91 -32.70 -28.19
CA ASP A 24 -11.20 -31.34 -27.73
C ASP A 24 -10.86 -31.29 -26.23
N ASP A 25 -9.57 -31.41 -25.91
CA ASP A 25 -9.06 -31.01 -24.61
C ASP A 25 -8.94 -29.48 -24.66
N ASP A 26 -10.07 -28.81 -24.41
CA ASP A 26 -10.08 -27.46 -23.85
C ASP A 26 -9.40 -27.55 -22.48
N GLU A 27 -8.06 -27.56 -22.50
CA GLU A 27 -7.23 -27.30 -21.34
C GLU A 27 -7.66 -25.91 -20.83
N ASP A 28 -8.56 -25.90 -19.84
CA ASP A 28 -8.89 -24.75 -19.01
C ASP A 28 -7.55 -24.22 -18.47
N ALA A 29 -6.96 -23.26 -19.19
CA ALA A 29 -5.74 -22.62 -18.75
C ALA A 29 -6.00 -22.11 -17.32
N PRO A 30 -5.18 -22.49 -16.33
CA PRO A 30 -5.48 -22.18 -14.95
C PRO A 30 -5.67 -20.68 -14.83
N ALA A 31 -6.81 -20.27 -14.26
CA ALA A 31 -7.13 -18.86 -14.06
C ALA A 31 -5.94 -18.19 -13.36
N VAL A 32 -5.28 -17.25 -14.05
CA VAL A 32 -4.15 -16.53 -13.47
C VAL A 32 -4.69 -15.67 -12.35
N GLU A 33 -4.46 -16.08 -11.10
CA GLU A 33 -4.87 -15.29 -9.94
C GLU A 33 -4.17 -13.93 -9.99
N GLN A 34 -4.96 -12.89 -10.25
CA GLN A 34 -4.46 -11.54 -10.32
C GLN A 34 -4.23 -11.01 -8.90
N LYS A 35 -3.13 -10.29 -8.71
CA LYS A 35 -2.70 -9.75 -7.42
C LYS A 35 -2.94 -8.24 -7.34
N ALA A 36 -3.17 -7.78 -6.12
CA ALA A 36 -3.03 -6.40 -5.70
C ALA A 36 -1.88 -6.29 -4.70
N ASN A 37 -1.35 -5.08 -4.52
CA ASN A 37 -0.31 -4.78 -3.54
C ASN A 37 -0.93 -4.04 -2.36
N VAL A 38 -0.74 -4.55 -1.15
CA VAL A 38 -1.32 -3.95 0.07
C VAL A 38 -0.23 -3.72 1.10
N MET A 39 -0.04 -2.46 1.49
CA MET A 39 0.79 -2.09 2.63
C MET A 39 -0.10 -1.82 3.83
N VAL A 40 0.18 -2.48 4.96
CA VAL A 40 -0.51 -2.22 6.22
C VAL A 40 0.39 -1.39 7.11
N VAL A 41 -0.17 -0.35 7.73
CA VAL A 41 0.50 0.57 8.64
C VAL A 41 -0.20 0.55 9.98
N HIS A 42 0.54 0.26 11.05
CA HIS A 42 0.01 0.38 12.39
C HIS A 42 0.07 1.84 12.85
N ALA A 43 -1.04 2.56 12.79
CA ALA A 43 -1.12 3.99 13.14
C ALA A 43 -1.84 4.29 14.46
N SER A 44 -2.30 3.28 15.19
CA SER A 44 -2.95 3.43 16.50
C SER A 44 -1.92 3.66 17.63
N PRO A 45 -1.87 4.85 18.26
CA PRO A 45 -0.78 5.22 19.16
C PRO A 45 -0.82 4.56 20.54
N ASN A 46 -1.89 3.86 20.92
CA ASN A 46 -1.99 3.14 22.20
C ASN A 46 -2.45 1.68 22.05
N ALA A 47 -2.51 1.15 20.83
CA ALA A 47 -2.71 -0.28 20.63
C ALA A 47 -1.38 -1.04 20.83
N PRO A 48 -1.44 -2.30 21.32
CA PRO A 48 -0.27 -3.17 21.37
C PRO A 48 0.17 -3.56 19.96
N THR A 49 1.30 -4.27 19.83
CA THR A 49 1.69 -4.85 18.53
C THR A 49 0.57 -5.75 17.99
N VAL A 50 0.43 -5.78 16.67
CA VAL A 50 -0.69 -6.45 16.00
C VAL A 50 -0.26 -7.59 15.09
N ASP A 51 -1.15 -8.56 14.94
CA ASP A 51 -1.11 -9.56 13.89
C ASP A 51 -2.15 -9.22 12.81
N LEU A 52 -1.80 -9.53 11.57
CA LEU A 52 -2.56 -9.23 10.37
C LEU A 52 -3.03 -10.53 9.74
N TYR A 53 -4.29 -10.56 9.34
CA TYR A 53 -4.89 -11.72 8.70
C TYR A 53 -5.58 -11.31 7.41
N VAL A 54 -5.44 -12.15 6.38
CA VAL A 54 -6.21 -12.09 5.13
C VAL A 54 -6.94 -13.40 4.99
N ASP A 55 -8.27 -13.35 4.86
CA ASP A 55 -9.15 -14.52 4.77
C ASP A 55 -8.88 -15.56 5.85
N GLY A 56 -8.68 -15.08 7.07
CA GLY A 56 -8.40 -15.93 8.24
C GLY A 56 -6.96 -16.43 8.36
N THR A 57 -6.11 -16.20 7.37
CA THR A 57 -4.69 -16.63 7.38
C THR A 57 -3.78 -15.49 7.84
N LYS A 58 -2.90 -15.75 8.81
CA LYS A 58 -1.93 -14.75 9.31
C LYS A 58 -0.88 -14.44 8.23
N VAL A 59 -0.64 -13.15 7.95
CA VAL A 59 0.24 -12.72 6.85
C VAL A 59 1.57 -12.09 7.31
N ASN A 60 1.70 -11.73 8.59
CA ASN A 60 2.95 -11.17 9.12
C ASN A 60 3.69 -12.19 10.01
N ASN A 61 4.99 -12.38 9.78
CA ASN A 61 5.81 -13.25 10.63
C ASN A 61 6.21 -12.59 11.95
N THR A 62 6.40 -11.28 11.92
CA THR A 62 6.72 -10.46 13.09
C THR A 62 5.53 -9.56 13.40
N ALA A 63 5.14 -9.50 14.67
CA ALA A 63 4.08 -8.61 15.14
C ALA A 63 4.40 -7.17 14.72
N LEU A 64 3.45 -6.50 14.07
CA LEU A 64 3.64 -5.15 13.58
C LEU A 64 3.52 -4.18 14.76
N ALA A 65 4.58 -3.43 15.05
CA ALA A 65 4.57 -2.43 16.12
C ALA A 65 4.15 -1.06 15.60
N TYR A 66 3.51 -0.23 16.41
CA TYR A 66 3.34 1.19 16.10
C TYR A 66 4.70 1.92 16.02
N PRO A 67 4.96 2.83 15.06
CA PRO A 67 4.15 3.19 13.90
C PRO A 67 4.63 2.52 12.58
N ARG A 68 5.01 1.25 12.62
CA ARG A 68 5.65 0.52 11.50
C ARG A 68 4.65 0.07 10.45
N ASN A 69 5.18 -0.28 9.27
CA ASN A 69 4.45 -0.83 8.15
C ASN A 69 5.05 -2.16 7.67
N THR A 70 4.29 -2.90 6.87
CA THR A 70 4.69 -4.21 6.32
C THR A 70 5.52 -4.13 5.05
N GLY A 71 5.65 -2.96 4.42
CA GLY A 71 5.83 -2.86 2.97
C GLY A 71 4.62 -3.40 2.21
N TYR A 72 4.66 -3.38 0.88
CA TYR A 72 3.57 -3.97 0.09
C TYR A 72 3.66 -5.50 0.09
N LEU A 73 2.56 -6.12 0.48
CA LEU A 73 2.35 -7.56 0.39
C LEU A 73 1.45 -7.84 -0.83
N GLN A 74 1.73 -8.93 -1.54
CA GLN A 74 0.86 -9.37 -2.63
C GLN A 74 -0.35 -10.12 -2.05
N VAL A 75 -1.54 -9.72 -2.47
CA VAL A 75 -2.82 -10.27 -2.03
C VAL A 75 -3.66 -10.58 -3.26
N GLU A 76 -4.44 -11.67 -3.24
CA GLU A 76 -5.39 -11.94 -4.32
C GLU A 76 -6.38 -10.78 -4.48
N THR A 77 -6.78 -10.56 -5.73
CA THR A 77 -7.83 -9.61 -6.07
C THR A 77 -9.22 -10.10 -5.67
N GLY A 78 -10.20 -9.21 -5.79
CA GLY A 78 -11.57 -9.44 -5.36
C GLY A 78 -11.80 -8.98 -3.92
N THR A 79 -12.93 -9.40 -3.34
CA THR A 79 -13.28 -9.04 -1.97
C THR A 79 -12.52 -9.93 -0.99
N ARG A 80 -11.64 -9.33 -0.20
CA ARG A 80 -10.80 -10.00 0.80
C ARG A 80 -11.22 -9.56 2.20
N ASN A 81 -11.30 -10.50 3.12
CA ASN A 81 -11.50 -10.20 4.53
C ASN A 81 -10.16 -9.85 5.17
N ILE A 82 -10.07 -8.64 5.71
CA ILE A 82 -8.87 -8.14 6.40
C ILE A 82 -9.20 -8.05 7.88
N ARG A 83 -8.38 -8.71 8.70
CA ARG A 83 -8.47 -8.65 10.15
C ARG A 83 -7.17 -8.19 10.79
N VAL A 84 -7.31 -7.40 11.85
CA VAL A 84 -6.20 -6.97 12.72
C VAL A 84 -6.52 -7.40 14.13
N THR A 85 -5.59 -8.09 14.78
CA THR A 85 -5.74 -8.56 16.16
C THR A 85 -4.57 -8.06 17.00
N PRO A 86 -4.71 -7.96 18.33
CA PRO A 86 -3.54 -7.92 19.19
C PRO A 86 -2.66 -9.15 18.96
N SER A 87 -1.35 -8.96 18.95
CA SER A 87 -0.37 -10.01 18.67
C SER A 87 -0.58 -11.22 19.58
N GLY A 88 -0.61 -12.42 19.00
CA GLY A 88 -0.76 -13.67 19.73
C GLY A 88 -2.16 -13.97 20.28
N SER A 89 -3.16 -13.11 20.04
CA SER A 89 -4.53 -13.29 20.55
C SER A 89 -5.43 -14.15 19.64
N GLY A 90 -4.93 -14.53 18.46
CA GLY A 90 -5.66 -15.32 17.47
C GLY A 90 -6.71 -14.52 16.69
N VAL A 91 -7.09 -15.05 15.52
CA VAL A 91 -7.96 -14.38 14.53
C VAL A 91 -9.35 -14.01 15.07
N ALA A 92 -9.87 -14.73 16.06
CA ALA A 92 -11.17 -14.47 16.67
C ALA A 92 -11.20 -13.20 17.53
N SER A 93 -10.02 -12.67 17.91
CA SER A 93 -9.85 -11.47 18.73
C SER A 93 -9.65 -10.21 17.88
N ALA A 94 -10.29 -10.17 16.70
CA ALA A 94 -10.13 -9.07 15.75
C ALA A 94 -10.68 -7.76 16.32
N VAL A 95 -9.85 -6.71 16.31
CA VAL A 95 -10.24 -5.33 16.64
C VAL A 95 -10.56 -4.52 15.38
N ILE A 96 -10.13 -5.01 14.21
CA ILE A 96 -10.61 -4.59 12.90
C ILE A 96 -11.02 -5.87 12.17
N ASP A 97 -12.24 -5.89 11.62
CA ASP A 97 -12.76 -6.95 10.74
C ASP A 97 -13.53 -6.27 9.61
N ALA A 98 -12.97 -6.28 8.39
CA ALA A 98 -13.56 -5.56 7.27
C ALA A 98 -13.29 -6.29 5.95
N ASN A 99 -14.25 -6.19 5.03
CA ASN A 99 -14.08 -6.65 3.66
C ASN A 99 -13.57 -5.51 2.79
N LEU A 100 -12.46 -5.75 2.08
CA LEU A 100 -11.86 -4.81 1.15
C LEU A 100 -11.87 -5.39 -0.26
N THR A 101 -12.42 -4.65 -1.22
CA THR A 101 -12.37 -5.03 -2.64
C THR A 101 -11.05 -4.57 -3.24
N LEU A 102 -10.21 -5.53 -3.65
CA LEU A 102 -8.91 -5.29 -4.24
C LEU A 102 -8.96 -5.50 -5.76
N ALA A 103 -8.71 -4.43 -6.51
CA ALA A 103 -8.58 -4.51 -7.96
C ALA A 103 -7.16 -4.92 -8.40
N ALA A 104 -7.06 -5.59 -9.54
CA ALA A 104 -5.81 -6.11 -10.08
C ALA A 104 -4.80 -5.02 -10.42
N ASN A 105 -3.53 -5.29 -10.12
CA ASN A 105 -2.40 -4.38 -10.38
C ASN A 105 -2.52 -3.01 -9.68
N MET A 106 -3.41 -2.90 -8.69
CA MET A 106 -3.57 -1.70 -7.87
C MET A 106 -2.77 -1.81 -6.58
N ASN A 107 -2.39 -0.65 -6.04
CA ASN A 107 -1.64 -0.54 -4.80
C ASN A 107 -2.52 0.14 -3.73
N TYR A 108 -2.47 -0.34 -2.50
CA TYR A 108 -3.27 0.19 -1.40
C TYR A 108 -2.43 0.33 -0.14
N SER A 109 -2.67 1.42 0.59
CA SER A 109 -2.18 1.61 1.95
C SER A 109 -3.35 1.54 2.92
N VAL A 110 -3.25 0.65 3.92
CA VAL A 110 -4.26 0.44 4.97
C VAL A 110 -3.68 0.85 6.31
N PHE A 111 -4.20 1.91 6.91
CA PHE A 111 -3.76 2.40 8.20
C PHE A 111 -4.75 1.96 9.29
N ALA A 112 -4.27 1.23 10.29
CA ALA A 112 -5.04 0.96 11.50
C ALA A 112 -4.93 2.19 12.43
N ALA A 113 -5.94 3.07 12.43
CA ALA A 113 -5.87 4.40 13.01
C ALA A 113 -6.88 4.63 14.14
N GLY A 114 -6.58 5.58 15.03
CA GLY A 114 -7.39 5.87 16.21
C GLY A 114 -6.91 5.17 17.48
N PRO A 115 -7.45 5.51 18.65
CA PRO A 115 -7.08 4.85 19.90
C PRO A 115 -7.54 3.38 19.92
N VAL A 116 -6.90 2.53 20.72
CA VAL A 116 -7.13 1.07 20.77
C VAL A 116 -8.60 0.69 21.00
N ASN A 117 -9.35 1.50 21.75
CA ASN A 117 -10.77 1.29 22.03
C ASN A 117 -11.71 1.79 20.91
N ASN A 118 -11.19 2.44 19.88
CA ASN A 118 -11.93 2.96 18.72
C ASN A 118 -11.06 2.94 17.46
N ILE A 119 -10.35 1.82 17.25
CA ILE A 119 -9.46 1.65 16.10
C ILE A 119 -10.30 1.35 14.85
N THR A 120 -9.94 1.98 13.73
CA THR A 120 -10.59 1.71 12.42
C THR A 120 -9.55 1.68 11.31
N ALA A 121 -9.87 1.02 10.20
CA ALA A 121 -9.06 1.11 9.00
C ALA A 121 -9.28 2.44 8.26
N VAL A 122 -8.20 3.06 7.79
CA VAL A 122 -8.21 4.09 6.74
C VAL A 122 -7.55 3.47 5.52
N VAL A 123 -8.32 3.28 4.45
CA VAL A 123 -7.84 2.67 3.21
C VAL A 123 -7.65 3.75 2.17
N VAL A 124 -6.48 3.77 1.54
CA VAL A 124 -6.15 4.71 0.47
C VAL A 124 -5.55 3.94 -0.70
N GLU A 125 -6.03 4.24 -1.90
CA GLU A 125 -5.41 3.78 -3.13
C GLU A 125 -4.13 4.58 -3.41
N ASP A 126 -3.07 3.87 -3.78
CA ASP A 126 -1.76 4.45 -4.00
C ASP A 126 -1.48 4.57 -5.51
N ASN A 127 -1.55 5.79 -6.02
CA ASN A 127 -1.03 6.10 -7.36
C ASN A 127 0.50 6.17 -7.32
N LEU A 128 1.14 5.05 -7.67
CA LEU A 128 2.59 4.91 -7.71
C LEU A 128 3.21 5.24 -9.08
N THR A 129 2.52 6.03 -9.90
CA THR A 129 3.08 6.49 -11.17
C THR A 129 4.39 7.23 -10.93
N ALA A 130 5.42 6.84 -11.68
CA ALA A 130 6.76 7.39 -11.56
C ALA A 130 6.73 8.94 -11.66
N PRO A 131 7.33 9.65 -10.69
CA PRO A 131 7.49 11.10 -10.79
C PRO A 131 8.29 11.52 -12.03
N ALA A 132 7.98 12.70 -12.57
CA ALA A 132 8.77 13.30 -13.64
C ALA A 132 10.24 13.54 -13.22
N ALA A 133 11.13 13.70 -14.20
CA ALA A 133 12.55 13.94 -13.95
C ALA A 133 12.76 15.14 -13.00
N GLY A 134 13.58 14.94 -11.96
CA GLY A 134 13.85 15.95 -10.92
C GLY A 134 12.73 16.16 -9.90
N ARG A 135 11.61 15.44 -9.99
CA ARG A 135 10.47 15.53 -9.07
C ARG A 135 10.38 14.34 -8.12
N ALA A 136 9.71 14.57 -7.00
CA ALA A 136 9.20 13.55 -6.09
C ALA A 136 7.68 13.74 -5.95
N HIS A 137 6.96 12.72 -5.50
CA HIS A 137 5.55 12.85 -5.11
C HIS A 137 5.43 12.77 -3.59
N VAL A 138 4.58 13.62 -2.99
CA VAL A 138 4.29 13.60 -1.55
C VAL A 138 2.79 13.61 -1.33
N ARG A 139 2.30 12.84 -0.38
CA ARG A 139 0.97 13.03 0.21
C ARG A 139 1.08 13.18 1.73
N PHE A 140 0.01 13.70 2.31
CA PHE A 140 -0.14 13.77 3.76
C PHE A 140 -1.38 13.00 4.22
N ILE A 141 -1.30 12.38 5.40
CA ILE A 141 -2.43 11.74 6.07
C ILE A 141 -2.44 12.17 7.54
N HIS A 142 -3.60 12.60 8.04
CA HIS A 142 -3.72 13.01 9.43
C HIS A 142 -4.22 11.85 10.31
N LEU A 143 -3.33 11.23 11.09
CA LEU A 143 -3.66 10.06 11.93
C LEU A 143 -3.43 10.30 13.43
N ALA A 144 -3.32 11.55 13.87
CA ALA A 144 -3.31 11.91 15.29
C ALA A 144 -4.76 12.11 15.78
N PRO A 145 -5.27 11.27 16.70
CA PRO A 145 -6.71 11.13 16.94
C PRO A 145 -7.38 12.25 17.76
N ASP A 146 -6.60 13.02 18.49
CA ASP A 146 -7.04 14.09 19.40
C ASP A 146 -6.53 15.48 18.97
N ALA A 147 -5.90 15.56 17.80
CA ALA A 147 -5.51 16.81 17.18
C ALA A 147 -6.67 17.39 16.35
N PRO A 148 -6.81 18.73 16.27
CA PRO A 148 -7.74 19.38 15.36
C PRO A 148 -7.30 19.19 13.90
N ASN A 149 -8.13 19.61 12.94
CA ASN A 149 -7.73 19.66 11.53
C ASN A 149 -6.41 20.44 11.37
N VAL A 150 -5.58 20.00 10.43
CA VAL A 150 -4.25 20.56 10.23
C VAL A 150 -3.99 21.08 8.82
N ASP A 151 -3.16 22.12 8.75
CA ASP A 151 -2.45 22.55 7.56
C ASP A 151 -1.02 21.97 7.57
N VAL A 152 -0.49 21.71 6.38
CA VAL A 152 0.91 21.30 6.18
C VAL A 152 1.62 22.39 5.40
N VAL A 153 2.56 23.06 6.04
CA VAL A 153 3.23 24.26 5.51
C VAL A 153 4.69 23.95 5.23
N VAL A 154 5.21 24.43 4.11
CA VAL A 154 6.64 24.37 3.81
C VAL A 154 7.32 25.55 4.50
N GLN A 155 8.14 25.29 5.51
CA GLN A 155 8.78 26.34 6.33
C GLN A 155 9.54 27.37 5.49
N ALA A 156 10.27 26.92 4.47
CA ALA A 156 11.12 27.80 3.66
C ALA A 156 10.34 28.88 2.88
N THR A 157 9.08 28.60 2.52
CA THR A 157 8.24 29.50 1.72
C THR A 157 7.04 30.05 2.48
N ASN A 158 6.76 29.50 3.67
CA ASN A 158 5.54 29.73 4.44
C ASN A 158 4.25 29.47 3.65
N ALA A 159 4.31 28.59 2.64
CA ALA A 159 3.19 28.25 1.80
C ALA A 159 2.56 26.92 2.24
N ASN A 160 1.24 26.86 2.25
CA ASN A 160 0.51 25.61 2.48
C ASN A 160 0.75 24.65 1.32
N LEU A 161 1.30 23.48 1.62
CA LEU A 161 1.36 22.34 0.71
C LEU A 161 0.02 21.58 0.70
N PHE A 162 -0.58 21.42 1.88
CA PHE A 162 -1.90 20.82 2.07
C PHE A 162 -2.65 21.62 3.13
N SER A 163 -3.98 21.69 3.02
CA SER A 163 -4.79 22.48 3.95
C SER A 163 -6.03 21.76 4.43
N ASN A 164 -6.44 22.08 5.66
CA ASN A 164 -7.66 21.63 6.31
C ASN A 164 -7.85 20.10 6.25
N ILE A 165 -6.81 19.35 6.62
CA ILE A 165 -6.85 17.90 6.65
C ILE A 165 -7.43 17.47 7.99
N ALA A 166 -8.66 16.94 7.96
CA ALA A 166 -9.31 16.37 9.13
C ALA A 166 -8.67 15.05 9.56
N PHE A 167 -8.88 14.63 10.81
CA PHE A 167 -8.45 13.31 11.28
C PHE A 167 -9.01 12.19 10.38
N LYS A 168 -8.15 11.21 10.05
CA LYS A 168 -8.34 10.16 9.03
C LYS A 168 -8.46 10.65 7.59
N GLY A 169 -8.30 11.96 7.35
CA GLY A 169 -8.19 12.54 6.01
C GLY A 169 -6.83 12.27 5.37
N SER A 170 -6.85 12.04 4.05
CA SER A 170 -5.67 11.86 3.21
C SER A 170 -5.70 12.80 2.01
N THR A 171 -4.52 13.19 1.52
CA THR A 171 -4.38 13.95 0.28
C THR A 171 -3.98 13.05 -0.88
N ALA A 172 -4.19 13.54 -2.11
CA ALA A 172 -3.59 12.94 -3.28
C ALA A 172 -2.07 13.16 -3.29
N PHE A 173 -1.33 12.23 -3.90
CA PHE A 173 0.08 12.42 -4.19
C PHE A 173 0.27 13.65 -5.09
N THR A 174 1.03 14.62 -4.59
CA THR A 174 1.29 15.91 -5.24
C THR A 174 2.75 16.00 -5.65
N PRO A 175 3.05 16.41 -6.91
CA PRO A 175 4.43 16.54 -7.37
C PRO A 175 5.12 17.76 -6.78
N VAL A 176 6.33 17.54 -6.25
CA VAL A 176 7.22 18.58 -5.71
C VAL A 176 8.63 18.40 -6.29
N ASN A 177 9.46 19.44 -6.23
CA ASN A 177 10.86 19.30 -6.62
C ASN A 177 11.57 18.37 -5.63
N ALA A 178 12.50 17.56 -6.11
CA ALA A 178 13.39 16.82 -5.23
C ALA A 178 14.23 17.81 -4.39
N GLY A 179 14.43 17.51 -3.11
CA GLY A 179 15.12 18.41 -2.19
C GLY A 179 14.82 18.11 -0.72
N SER A 180 15.43 18.89 0.17
CA SER A 180 15.14 18.84 1.60
C SER A 180 14.03 19.83 1.93
N TYR A 181 13.04 19.37 2.69
CA TYR A 181 11.89 20.16 3.13
C TYR A 181 11.77 20.06 4.64
N THR A 182 11.52 21.20 5.29
CA THR A 182 10.98 21.22 6.65
C THR A 182 9.49 21.49 6.55
N LEU A 183 8.69 20.48 6.86
CA LEU A 183 7.24 20.55 6.89
C LEU A 183 6.78 20.89 8.30
N LEU A 184 5.92 21.91 8.41
CA LEU A 184 5.27 22.32 9.63
C LEU A 184 3.83 21.80 9.58
N VAL A 185 3.41 21.05 10.58
CA VAL A 185 2.00 20.66 10.74
C VAL A 185 1.40 21.57 11.80
N GLN A 186 0.39 22.34 11.40
CA GLN A 186 -0.20 23.41 12.20
C GLN A 186 -1.71 23.19 12.33
N PRO A 187 -2.33 23.43 13.49
CA PRO A 187 -3.77 23.52 13.58
C PRO A 187 -4.31 24.60 12.63
N VAL A 188 -5.38 24.29 11.91
CA VAL A 188 -6.02 25.22 10.96
C VAL A 188 -6.31 26.57 11.62
N GLY A 189 -5.94 27.65 10.94
CA GLY A 189 -6.17 29.03 11.41
C GLY A 189 -5.18 29.50 12.48
N THR A 190 -4.07 28.79 12.68
CA THR A 190 -3.01 29.16 13.62
C THR A 190 -1.63 29.03 12.98
N ASP A 191 -0.64 29.75 13.51
CA ASP A 191 0.78 29.60 13.13
C ASP A 191 1.56 28.71 14.13
N VAL A 192 0.84 27.94 14.96
CA VAL A 192 1.45 27.08 15.99
C VAL A 192 1.99 25.82 15.33
N ASN A 193 3.31 25.68 15.32
CA ASN A 193 3.99 24.49 14.80
C ASN A 193 3.84 23.28 15.74
N ALA A 194 2.72 22.58 15.66
CA ALA A 194 2.44 21.41 16.49
C ALA A 194 3.39 20.24 16.18
N VAL A 195 3.79 20.07 14.91
CA VAL A 195 4.84 19.14 14.50
C VAL A 195 5.78 19.82 13.50
N THR A 196 7.07 19.54 13.63
CA THR A 196 8.08 19.87 12.60
C THR A 196 8.71 18.58 12.10
N ALA A 197 8.68 18.35 10.79
CA ALA A 197 9.22 17.15 10.14
C ALA A 197 10.18 17.53 9.02
N THR A 198 11.43 17.10 9.12
CA THR A 198 12.41 17.25 8.03
C THR A 198 12.35 16.03 7.13
N VAL A 199 12.09 16.24 5.85
CA VAL A 199 11.98 15.18 4.83
C VAL A 199 12.96 15.44 3.69
N ASN A 200 13.69 14.41 3.29
CA ASN A 200 14.62 14.45 2.16
C ASN A 200 14.00 13.71 0.98
N LEU A 201 13.44 14.47 0.04
CA LEU A 201 12.69 13.94 -1.09
C LEU A 201 13.64 13.72 -2.27
N GLN A 202 13.82 12.46 -2.65
CA GLN A 202 14.69 12.07 -3.76
C GLN A 202 13.90 12.07 -5.07
N ALA A 203 14.56 12.42 -6.17
CA ALA A 203 13.96 12.37 -7.50
C ALA A 203 13.49 10.94 -7.83
N GLY A 204 12.30 10.83 -8.41
CA GLY A 204 11.68 9.54 -8.76
C GLY A 204 11.06 8.77 -7.58
N LYS A 205 11.04 9.33 -6.37
CA LYS A 205 10.45 8.68 -5.18
C LYS A 205 9.10 9.27 -4.80
N ILE A 206 8.30 8.43 -4.14
CA ILE A 206 6.93 8.71 -3.71
C ILE A 206 6.87 8.55 -2.19
N TYR A 207 6.32 9.53 -1.49
CA TYR A 207 6.36 9.60 -0.03
C TYR A 207 4.98 9.83 0.57
N THR A 208 4.64 9.05 1.59
CA THR A 208 3.55 9.35 2.51
C THR A 208 4.13 9.95 3.78
N VAL A 209 3.75 11.17 4.11
CA VAL A 209 3.97 11.76 5.44
C VAL A 209 2.68 11.62 6.23
N PHE A 210 2.73 11.18 7.48
CA PHE A 210 1.52 11.18 8.30
C PHE A 210 1.77 11.70 9.70
N ALA A 211 0.81 12.48 10.21
CA ALA A 211 0.79 12.86 11.62
C ALA A 211 0.34 11.67 12.46
N LYS A 212 1.03 11.43 13.57
CA LYS A 212 0.84 10.28 14.47
C LYS A 212 0.87 10.70 15.93
N GLY A 213 0.46 9.81 16.83
CA GLY A 213 0.54 10.04 18.27
C GLY A 213 -0.59 10.94 18.78
N PHE A 214 -0.60 11.15 20.09
CA PHE A 214 -1.58 12.02 20.75
C PHE A 214 -1.03 13.42 20.96
N LEU A 215 -1.85 14.43 20.70
CA LEU A 215 -1.60 15.80 21.16
C LEU A 215 -1.55 15.85 22.70
N VAL A 216 -2.44 15.12 23.37
CA VAL A 216 -2.49 14.94 24.83
C VAL A 216 -2.54 13.44 25.14
N PRO A 217 -1.39 12.79 25.37
CA PRO A 217 -1.35 11.35 25.61
C PRO A 217 -2.16 10.92 26.85
N PRO A 218 -2.93 9.83 26.77
CA PRO A 218 -3.58 9.26 27.94
C PRO A 218 -2.53 8.72 28.94
N ALA A 219 -2.93 8.59 30.21
CA ALA A 219 -2.04 8.11 31.27
C ALA A 219 -1.36 6.78 30.89
N GLY A 220 -0.04 6.72 31.07
CA GLY A 220 0.77 5.54 30.74
C GLY A 220 1.13 5.40 29.26
N ASN A 221 0.68 6.31 28.38
CA ASN A 221 1.09 6.34 26.98
C ASN A 221 2.13 7.45 26.73
N THR A 222 3.21 7.13 26.02
CA THR A 222 4.30 8.07 25.69
C THR A 222 4.36 8.43 24.20
N ASN A 223 3.41 7.95 23.39
CA ASN A 223 3.34 8.22 21.96
C ASN A 223 2.71 9.60 21.72
N THR A 224 3.54 10.63 21.87
CA THR A 224 3.18 12.03 21.62
C THR A 224 3.04 12.34 20.13
N LEU A 225 2.37 13.46 19.85
CA LEU A 225 2.18 14.00 18.52
C LEU A 225 3.52 14.14 17.79
N GLY A 226 3.55 13.66 16.54
CA GLY A 226 4.71 13.74 15.67
C GLY A 226 4.34 13.39 14.24
N ALA A 227 5.35 13.18 13.40
CA ALA A 227 5.17 12.70 12.03
C ALA A 227 6.04 11.46 11.78
N GLU A 228 5.61 10.64 10.83
CA GLU A 228 6.37 9.53 10.28
C GLU A 228 6.35 9.64 8.75
N VAL A 229 7.39 9.13 8.10
CA VAL A 229 7.54 9.15 6.64
C VAL A 229 7.68 7.73 6.14
N ILE A 230 6.89 7.39 5.13
CA ILE A 230 6.98 6.14 4.39
C ILE A 230 7.43 6.47 2.96
N VAL A 231 8.43 5.72 2.47
CA VAL A 231 8.75 5.70 1.04
C VAL A 231 7.91 4.61 0.40
N ASN A 232 6.96 4.99 -0.45
CA ASN A 232 6.15 4.06 -1.22
C ASN A 232 6.99 3.62 -2.44
N ASN A 233 7.42 2.35 -2.46
CA ASN A 233 8.13 1.73 -3.60
C ASN A 233 7.35 0.54 -4.14
#